data_AF-A0A1F9H7U2-F1
#
_entry.id   AF-A0A1F9H7U2-F1
#
_cell.length_a   1.000
_cell.length_b   1.000
_cell.length_c   1.000
_cell.angle_alpha   90.00
_cell.angle_beta   90.00
_cell.angle_gamma   90.00
#
_symmetry.space_group_name_H-M   'P 1'
#
loop_
_entity.id
_entity.type
_entity.pdbx_description
1 polymer ?
#
loop_
_entity_poly.entity_id
_entity_poly.type
_entity_poly.pdbx_seq_one_letter_code
_entity_poly.pdbx_strand_id
1 'polypeptide(L)'
;MIDCTKVSDISILHVYGEVTLLELELIQKMITSFKKCRFRKFLLDLAQVDHIHFKAIQSLVAEAQSLRSINGDIKIVHPNKQTREILKFTGADQSLEDYSTISEAILSFLKNPGPEHAGAMNWAGEASGNPDPVVSMN
;
A
#
# COMPACT_ATOMS: atom_id res chain seq x y z
N MET A 1 3.37 7.83 -20.25
CA MET A 1 2.34 6.80 -20.59
C MET A 1 2.04 6.00 -19.32
N ILE A 2 0.82 5.49 -19.13
CA ILE A 2 0.49 4.70 -17.92
C ILE A 2 -0.36 3.51 -18.32
N ASP A 3 0.10 2.31 -17.95
CA ASP A 3 -0.66 1.07 -18.09
C ASP A 3 -1.14 0.58 -16.72
N CYS A 4 -2.19 -0.23 -16.72
CA CYS A 4 -2.76 -0.76 -15.49
C CYS A 4 -2.90 -2.27 -15.58
N THR A 5 -2.32 -2.98 -14.61
CA THR A 5 -2.56 -4.41 -14.39
C THR A 5 -3.23 -4.62 -13.03
N LYS A 6 -3.92 -5.75 -12.86
CA LYS A 6 -4.62 -6.07 -11.62
C LYS A 6 -4.16 -7.41 -11.08
N VAL A 7 -3.90 -7.45 -9.79
CA VAL A 7 -3.60 -8.67 -9.04
C VAL A 7 -4.49 -8.67 -7.81
N SER A 8 -5.49 -9.56 -7.77
CA SER A 8 -6.52 -9.57 -6.72
C SER A 8 -7.25 -8.21 -6.61
N ASP A 9 -7.19 -7.55 -5.47
CA ASP A 9 -7.75 -6.24 -5.14
C ASP A 9 -6.72 -5.10 -5.27
N ILE A 10 -5.52 -5.40 -5.76
CA ILE A 10 -4.42 -4.44 -5.96
C ILE A 10 -4.36 -4.04 -7.43
N SER A 11 -4.41 -2.73 -7.69
CA SER A 11 -4.21 -2.16 -9.01
C SER A 11 -2.76 -1.67 -9.16
N ILE A 12 -2.04 -2.20 -10.14
CA ILE A 12 -0.64 -1.85 -10.41
C ILE A 12 -0.64 -0.88 -11.59
N LEU A 13 -0.17 0.34 -11.35
CA LEU A 13 -0.03 1.40 -12.33
C LEU A 13 1.43 1.43 -12.79
N HIS A 14 1.70 0.95 -13.99
CA HIS A 14 3.02 1.01 -14.60
C HIS A 14 3.20 2.35 -15.29
N VAL A 15 4.17 3.14 -14.81
CA VAL A 15 4.43 4.49 -15.30
C VAL A 15 5.70 4.49 -16.14
N TYR A 16 5.64 5.20 -17.27
CA TYR A 16 6.72 5.23 -18.25
C TYR A 16 7.11 6.67 -18.60
N GLY A 17 8.41 6.91 -18.69
CA GLY A 17 9.03 8.17 -19.08
C GLY A 17 9.14 9.16 -17.92
N GLU A 18 8.71 10.40 -18.14
CA GLU A 18 8.77 11.44 -17.12
C GLU A 18 7.43 11.59 -16.38
N VAL A 19 7.51 11.77 -15.06
CA VAL A 19 6.35 12.09 -14.24
C VAL A 19 6.34 13.59 -13.98
N THR A 20 5.67 14.32 -14.88
CA THR A 20 5.44 15.76 -14.77
C THR A 20 4.11 16.04 -14.05
N LEU A 21 3.67 17.30 -14.04
CA LEU A 21 2.36 17.67 -13.53
C LEU A 21 1.21 17.05 -14.35
N LEU A 22 1.42 16.80 -15.66
CA LEU A 22 0.39 16.22 -16.52
C LEU A 22 0.16 14.75 -16.18
N GLU A 23 1.23 13.95 -16.03
CA GLU A 23 1.14 12.56 -15.60
C GLU A 23 0.56 12.46 -14.19
N LEU A 24 0.89 13.41 -13.31
CA LEU A 24 0.31 13.46 -11.97
C LEU A 24 -1.21 13.63 -12.01
N GLU A 25 -1.74 14.55 -12.83
CA GLU A 25 -3.19 14.71 -13.00
C GLU A 25 -3.85 13.43 -13.53
N LEU A 26 -3.20 12.71 -14.44
CA LEU A 26 -3.70 11.44 -14.95
C LEU A 26 -3.73 10.37 -13.85
N ILE A 27 -2.66 10.24 -13.05
CA ILE A 27 -2.60 9.31 -11.91
C ILE A 27 -3.73 9.61 -10.92
N GLN A 28 -3.92 10.87 -10.54
CA GLN A 28 -5.00 11.29 -9.63
C GLN A 28 -6.39 10.97 -10.18
N LYS A 29 -6.64 11.25 -11.47
CA LYS A 29 -7.90 10.94 -12.15
C LYS A 29 -8.18 9.43 -12.17
N MET A 30 -7.15 8.62 -12.40
CA MET A 30 -7.26 7.16 -12.33
C MET A 30 -7.56 6.71 -10.91
N ILE A 31 -6.76 7.09 -9.91
CA ILE A 31 -6.99 6.73 -8.50
C ILE A 31 -8.42 7.11 -8.08
N THR A 32 -8.87 8.32 -8.42
CA THR A 32 -10.23 8.79 -8.11
C THR A 32 -11.31 7.93 -8.77
N SER A 33 -11.13 7.54 -10.04
CA SER A 33 -12.06 6.66 -10.74
C SER A 33 -12.09 5.26 -10.13
N PHE A 34 -10.94 4.72 -9.76
CA PHE A 34 -10.82 3.41 -9.12
C PHE A 34 -11.41 3.39 -7.71
N LYS A 35 -11.26 4.48 -6.94
CA LYS A 35 -11.91 4.66 -5.63
C LYS A 35 -13.43 4.53 -5.73
N LYS A 36 -14.05 5.09 -6.78
CA LYS A 36 -15.52 4.96 -7.03
C LYS A 36 -15.94 3.51 -7.27
N CYS A 37 -15.05 2.70 -7.83
CA CYS A 37 -15.25 1.27 -8.07
C CYS A 37 -14.77 0.39 -6.90
N ARG A 38 -14.49 0.96 -5.73
CA ARG A 38 -13.97 0.28 -4.52
C ARG A 38 -12.60 -0.39 -4.67
N PHE A 39 -11.82 -0.04 -5.70
CA PHE A 39 -10.40 -0.38 -5.75
C PHE A 39 -9.61 0.66 -4.94
N ARG A 40 -8.91 0.21 -3.90
CA ARG A 40 -8.29 1.09 -2.89
C ARG A 40 -6.81 0.83 -2.64
N LYS A 41 -6.27 -0.28 -3.14
CA LYS A 41 -4.87 -0.68 -3.00
C LYS A 41 -4.16 -0.48 -4.32
N PHE A 42 -3.14 0.37 -4.33
CA PHE A 42 -2.41 0.74 -5.54
C PHE A 42 -0.91 0.49 -5.39
N LEU A 43 -0.30 -0.02 -6.45
CA LEU A 43 1.15 -0.04 -6.63
C LEU A 43 1.51 0.91 -7.77
N LEU A 44 2.41 1.84 -7.52
CA LEU A 44 2.97 2.71 -8.54
C LEU A 44 4.34 2.15 -8.95
N ASP A 45 4.39 1.50 -10.11
CA ASP A 45 5.62 0.91 -10.64
C ASP A 45 6.38 1.95 -11.47
N LEU A 46 7.57 2.30 -10.98
CA LEU A 46 8.45 3.33 -11.54
C LEU A 46 9.65 2.73 -12.29
N ALA A 47 9.62 1.44 -12.62
CA ALA A 47 10.74 0.75 -13.27
C ALA A 47 11.19 1.41 -14.59
N GLN A 48 10.27 2.09 -15.28
CA GLN A 48 10.50 2.77 -16.56
C GLN A 48 10.37 4.29 -16.43
N VAL A 49 10.50 4.83 -15.22
CA VAL A 49 10.48 6.28 -14.96
C VAL A 49 11.89 6.84 -14.88
N ASP A 50 12.17 7.79 -15.77
CA ASP A 50 13.46 8.46 -15.84
C ASP A 50 13.55 9.59 -14.80
N HIS A 51 12.49 10.39 -14.69
CA HIS A 51 12.44 11.55 -13.82
C HIS A 51 11.08 11.72 -13.17
N ILE A 52 11.05 12.11 -11.89
CA ILE A 52 9.84 12.50 -11.17
C ILE A 52 9.97 13.89 -10.59
N HIS A 53 8.98 14.73 -10.88
CA HIS A 53 8.93 16.07 -10.31
C HIS A 53 8.56 16.01 -8.82
N PHE A 54 9.25 16.74 -7.95
CA PHE A 54 9.02 16.68 -6.48
C PHE A 54 7.58 16.97 -6.04
N LYS A 55 6.85 17.82 -6.79
CA LYS A 55 5.42 18.09 -6.55
C LYS A 55 4.55 16.84 -6.71
N ALA A 56 4.93 15.91 -7.59
CA ALA A 56 4.23 14.65 -7.75
C ALA A 56 4.32 13.80 -6.49
N ILE A 57 5.50 13.75 -5.84
CA ILE A 57 5.68 13.04 -4.58
C ILE A 57 4.76 13.58 -3.48
N GLN A 58 4.70 14.90 -3.30
CA GLN A 58 3.82 15.51 -2.28
C GLN A 58 2.34 15.21 -2.53
N SER A 59 1.92 15.21 -3.79
CA SER A 59 0.56 14.81 -4.13
C SER A 59 0.30 13.32 -3.90
N LEU A 60 1.28 12.45 -4.14
CA LEU A 60 1.14 11.02 -3.86
C LEU A 60 1.02 10.77 -2.35
N VAL A 61 1.72 11.54 -1.51
CA VAL A 61 1.55 11.49 -0.05
C VAL A 61 0.12 11.85 0.35
N ALA A 62 -0.45 12.92 -0.22
CA ALA A 62 -1.84 13.30 0.05
C ALA A 62 -2.83 12.21 -0.36
N GLU A 63 -2.60 11.56 -1.51
CA GLU A 63 -3.45 10.44 -1.94
C GLU A 63 -3.27 9.18 -1.08
N ALA A 64 -2.05 8.88 -0.62
CA ALA A 64 -1.83 7.80 0.33
C ALA A 64 -2.64 8.00 1.61
N GLN A 65 -2.61 9.22 2.17
CA GLN A 65 -3.42 9.58 3.33
C GLN A 65 -4.93 9.46 3.03
N SER A 66 -5.39 9.93 1.87
CA SER A 66 -6.78 9.80 1.45
C SER A 66 -7.21 8.34 1.33
N LEU A 67 -6.38 7.48 0.74
CA LEU A 67 -6.65 6.05 0.59
C LEU A 67 -6.68 5.33 1.94
N ARG A 68 -5.74 5.63 2.84
CA ARG A 68 -5.71 5.06 4.19
C ARG A 68 -6.96 5.36 5.00
N SER A 69 -7.55 6.55 4.81
CA SER A 69 -8.83 6.90 5.46
C SER A 69 -10.00 5.98 5.08
N ILE A 70 -9.87 5.25 3.95
CA ILE A 70 -10.84 4.28 3.45
C ILE A 70 -10.26 2.86 3.39
N ASN A 71 -9.26 2.54 4.23
CA ASN A 71 -8.61 1.22 4.30
C ASN A 71 -7.92 0.78 2.99
N GLY A 72 -7.48 1.76 2.20
CA GLY A 72 -6.60 1.58 1.05
C GLY A 72 -5.17 2.02 1.34
N ASP A 73 -4.32 1.90 0.34
CA ASP A 73 -3.02 2.57 0.34
C ASP A 73 -2.45 2.67 -1.08
N ILE A 74 -1.42 3.50 -1.24
CA ILE A 74 -0.56 3.52 -2.41
C ILE A 74 0.89 3.29 -1.98
N LYS A 75 1.58 2.38 -2.66
CA LYS A 75 2.99 2.05 -2.42
C LYS A 75 3.79 2.17 -3.70
N ILE A 76 5.07 2.49 -3.58
CA ILE A 76 5.97 2.70 -4.71
C ILE A 76 6.79 1.45 -4.96
N VAL A 77 7.02 1.11 -6.23
CA VAL A 77 7.86 -0.02 -6.63
C VAL A 77 8.90 0.44 -7.65
N HIS A 78 10.10 -0.10 -7.55
CA HIS A 78 11.24 0.21 -8.42
C HIS A 78 11.56 1.72 -8.53
N PRO A 79 11.55 2.52 -7.44
CA PRO A 79 11.98 3.90 -7.58
C PRO A 79 13.46 3.94 -7.97
N ASN A 80 13.82 4.83 -8.88
CA ASN A 80 15.22 5.08 -9.20
C ASN A 80 15.92 5.82 -8.03
N LYS A 81 17.25 5.98 -8.10
CA LYS A 81 18.04 6.63 -7.03
C LYS A 81 17.54 8.05 -6.74
N GLN A 82 17.30 8.84 -7.79
CA GLN A 82 16.81 10.21 -7.67
C GLN A 82 15.45 10.27 -6.97
N THR A 83 14.53 9.36 -7.32
CA THR A 83 13.21 9.28 -6.70
C THR A 83 13.32 8.97 -5.20
N ARG A 84 14.19 8.03 -4.82
CA ARG A 84 14.47 7.74 -3.39
C ARG A 84 15.07 8.92 -2.65
N GLU A 85 15.96 9.67 -3.29
CA GLU A 85 16.53 10.89 -2.70
C GLU A 85 15.45 11.96 -2.49
N ILE A 86 14.55 12.16 -3.45
CA ILE A 86 13.42 13.09 -3.32
C ILE A 86 12.48 12.65 -2.20
N LEU A 87 12.15 11.36 -2.11
CA LEU A 87 11.29 10.83 -1.04
C LEU A 87 11.88 11.17 0.34
N LYS A 88 13.16 10.88 0.56
CA LYS A 88 13.87 11.19 1.81
C LYS A 88 13.97 12.69 2.08
N PHE A 89 14.38 13.46 1.07
CA PHE A 89 14.56 14.91 1.20
C PHE A 89 13.24 15.61 1.59
N THR A 90 12.12 15.13 1.04
CA THR A 90 10.80 15.68 1.32
C THR A 90 10.11 15.07 2.55
N GLY A 91 10.74 14.08 3.21
CA GLY A 91 10.16 13.31 4.31
C GLY A 91 9.00 12.40 3.90
N ALA A 92 8.79 12.23 2.59
CA ALA A 92 7.70 11.41 2.04
C ALA A 92 7.94 9.92 2.24
N ASP A 93 9.18 9.48 2.49
CA ASP A 93 9.54 8.10 2.87
C ASP A 93 8.86 7.63 4.17
N GLN A 94 8.40 8.55 5.02
CA GLN A 94 7.60 8.22 6.21
C GLN A 94 6.15 7.88 5.87
N SER A 95 5.66 8.32 4.71
CA SER A 95 4.26 8.19 4.29
C SER A 95 4.08 7.33 3.04
N LEU A 96 5.11 7.13 2.24
CA LEU A 96 5.10 6.32 1.02
C LEU A 96 6.16 5.25 1.17
N GLU A 97 5.70 4.03 1.45
CA GLU A 97 6.57 2.87 1.46
C GLU A 97 7.04 2.57 0.03
N ASP A 98 8.34 2.33 -0.14
CA ASP A 98 8.93 1.90 -1.40
C ASP A 98 9.54 0.49 -1.34
N TYR A 99 9.45 -0.21 -2.46
CA TYR A 99 9.87 -1.60 -2.60
C TYR A 99 10.75 -1.79 -3.83
N SER A 100 11.65 -2.78 -3.75
CA SER A 100 12.54 -3.11 -4.87
C SER A 100 11.85 -4.03 -5.87
N THR A 101 10.79 -4.74 -5.48
CA THR A 101 10.04 -5.62 -6.38
C THR A 101 8.52 -5.51 -6.17
N ILE A 102 7.75 -5.82 -7.21
CA ILE A 102 6.29 -5.88 -7.13
C ILE A 102 5.82 -6.91 -6.10
N SER A 103 6.51 -8.05 -6.02
CA SER A 103 6.14 -9.14 -5.10
C SER A 103 6.26 -8.72 -3.64
N GLU A 104 7.33 -8.04 -3.24
CA GLU A 104 7.49 -7.49 -1.89
C GLU A 104 6.36 -6.51 -1.55
N ALA A 105 6.03 -5.63 -2.50
CA ALA A 105 4.99 -4.64 -2.31
C ALA A 105 3.60 -5.29 -2.17
N ILE A 106 3.29 -6.33 -2.96
CA ILE A 106 2.05 -7.12 -2.81
C ILE A 106 1.99 -7.79 -1.44
N LEU A 107 3.07 -8.45 -1.01
CA LEU A 107 3.13 -9.11 0.31
C LEU A 107 2.92 -8.12 1.45
N SER A 108 3.36 -6.87 1.30
CA SER A 108 3.16 -5.83 2.32
C SER A 108 1.69 -5.49 2.56
N PHE A 109 0.82 -5.60 1.55
CA PHE A 109 -0.62 -5.43 1.70
C PHE A 109 -1.28 -6.59 2.46
N LEU A 110 -0.68 -7.78 2.42
CA LEU A 110 -1.17 -8.96 3.14
C LEU A 110 -0.74 -8.97 4.62
N LYS A 111 0.41 -8.37 4.93
CA LYS A 111 0.92 -8.26 6.32
C LYS A 111 0.21 -7.19 7.14
N ASN A 112 -0.42 -6.22 6.48
CA ASN A 112 -1.21 -5.17 7.13
C ASN A 112 -2.59 -5.10 6.47
N PRO A 113 -3.42 -6.17 6.58
CA PRO A 113 -4.75 -6.13 6.04
C PRO A 113 -5.52 -5.06 6.80
N GLY A 114 -6.23 -4.18 6.07
CA GLY A 114 -7.25 -3.35 6.70
C GLY A 114 -8.20 -4.21 7.55
N PRO A 115 -8.97 -3.61 8.47
CA PRO A 115 -9.82 -4.30 9.45
C PRO A 115 -10.86 -5.27 8.86
N GLU A 116 -11.00 -5.35 7.53
CA GLU A 116 -11.88 -6.27 6.81
C GLU A 116 -11.52 -7.76 6.98
N HIS A 117 -10.27 -8.11 7.37
CA HIS A 117 -9.86 -9.51 7.57
C HIS A 117 -9.52 -9.90 9.02
N ALA A 118 -9.54 -8.95 9.96
CA ALA A 118 -9.23 -9.24 11.37
C ALA A 118 -10.32 -10.10 12.08
N GLY A 119 -11.47 -10.31 11.45
CA GLY A 119 -12.60 -11.04 12.02
C GLY A 119 -12.63 -12.56 11.81
N ALA A 120 -11.69 -13.16 11.07
CA ALA A 120 -11.81 -14.56 10.63
C ALA A 120 -10.92 -15.59 11.36
N MET A 121 -10.14 -15.21 12.38
CA MET A 121 -9.21 -16.14 13.06
C MET A 121 -9.31 -16.10 14.59
N ASN A 122 -10.50 -16.30 15.16
CA ASN A 122 -10.66 -16.52 16.60
C ASN A 122 -11.49 -17.77 16.93
N TRP A 123 -11.33 -18.87 16.18
CA TRP A 123 -11.97 -20.14 16.53
C TRP A 123 -11.02 -21.32 16.29
N ALA A 124 -10.14 -21.59 17.27
CA ALA A 124 -9.72 -22.94 17.66
C ALA A 124 -8.68 -22.87 18.80
N GLY A 125 -9.04 -23.40 19.97
CA GLY A 125 -8.04 -24.06 20.83
C GLY A 125 -7.88 -23.56 22.26
N GLU A 126 -8.92 -23.61 23.10
CA GLU A 126 -8.73 -23.86 24.53
C GLU A 126 -9.67 -24.98 24.98
N ALA A 127 -9.22 -26.21 24.76
CA ALA A 127 -9.73 -27.40 25.44
C ALA A 127 -8.53 -28.22 25.94
N SER A 128 -8.13 -27.98 27.19
CA SER A 128 -7.32 -28.86 28.04
C SER A 128 -7.21 -28.12 29.39
N GLY A 129 -7.93 -28.45 30.46
CA GLY A 129 -8.10 -29.77 31.03
C GLY A 129 -6.95 -30.05 32.02
N ASN A 130 -7.12 -29.67 33.30
CA ASN A 130 -6.58 -30.43 34.44
C ASN A 130 -7.34 -30.04 35.73
N PRO A 131 -7.56 -30.98 36.67
CA PRO A 131 -8.63 -30.89 37.67
C PRO A 131 -8.20 -30.25 38.98
N ASP A 132 -9.21 -29.85 39.76
CA ASP A 132 -9.10 -29.26 41.09
C ASP A 132 -8.33 -30.16 42.09
N PRO A 133 -7.48 -29.59 42.97
CA PRO A 133 -7.00 -30.31 44.13
C PRO A 133 -8.04 -30.30 45.26
N VAL A 134 -8.34 -31.51 45.73
CA VAL A 134 -9.17 -31.84 46.89
C VAL A 134 -8.65 -31.13 48.14
N VAL A 135 -9.47 -30.25 48.74
CA VAL A 135 -9.21 -29.71 50.08
C VAL A 135 -9.76 -30.71 51.11
N SER A 136 -8.84 -31.36 51.82
CA SER A 136 -9.13 -32.16 53.01
C SER A 136 -9.58 -31.27 54.17
N MET A 137 -10.65 -31.69 54.82
CA MET A 137 -11.12 -31.22 56.12
C MET A 137 -10.03 -31.37 57.19
N ASN A 138 -9.86 -30.32 58.01
CA ASN A 138 -9.59 -30.43 59.44
C ASN A 138 -10.03 -29.15 60.16
#